data_AF-A0A2P4XP60-F1
#
_entry.id   AF-A0A2P4XP60-F1
#
_cell.length_a   1.000
_cell.length_b   1.000
_cell.length_c   1.000
_cell.angle_alpha   90.00
_cell.angle_beta   90.00
_cell.angle_gamma   90.00
#
_symmetry.space_group_name_H-M   'P 1'
#
loop_
_entity.id
_entity.type
_entity.pdbx_description
1 polymer ?
#
loop_
_entity_poly.entity_id
_entity_poly.type
_entity_poly.pdbx_seq_one_letter_code
_entity_poly.pdbx_strand_id
1 'polypeptide(L)'
;MPLTCAERESFYRERASQTYNAFWYFMASTLAEIPYCFVSSLIFTAIFYYFVGFTGFTTAVVFWLASALLVLMFVYLGQFFAYAMPSEEVAQIVGILFNSIFMMFIGFSPPAYAIPSGYTWLYDICPFKFPIAILIALVFADCDEMPTWNETTQAYENVNSQLGCQSMADSPETVGHITIKEYTEDYFGMKHHQIARNFGITIGIIVLFRIWAVLALRFINHQKK
;
A
#
# COMPACT_ATOMS: atom_id res chain seq x y z
N MET A 1 0.19 -16.96 2.12
CA MET A 1 0.07 -17.86 0.95
C MET A 1 0.39 -19.31 1.30
N PRO A 2 1.64 -19.69 1.66
CA PRO A 2 1.99 -21.11 1.91
C PRO A 2 1.14 -21.75 3.02
N LEU A 3 0.98 -21.07 4.16
CA LEU A 3 0.15 -21.55 5.26
C LEU A 3 -1.32 -21.77 4.82
N THR A 4 -1.90 -20.80 4.13
CA THR A 4 -3.28 -20.86 3.63
C THR A 4 -3.48 -21.99 2.62
N CYS A 5 -2.49 -22.26 1.77
CA CYS A 5 -2.52 -23.39 0.84
C CYS A 5 -2.42 -24.74 1.57
N ALA A 6 -1.57 -24.84 2.60
CA ALA A 6 -1.39 -26.05 3.40
C ALA A 6 -2.64 -26.42 4.22
N GLU A 7 -3.34 -25.42 4.78
CA GLU A 7 -4.56 -25.66 5.56
C GLU A 7 -5.78 -26.08 4.70
N ARG A 8 -5.71 -25.87 3.39
CA ARG A 8 -6.83 -26.10 2.46
C ARG A 8 -7.35 -27.53 2.49
N GLU A 9 -6.47 -28.53 2.64
CA GLU A 9 -6.89 -29.94 2.70
C GLU A 9 -7.65 -30.26 3.99
N SER A 10 -7.18 -29.76 5.14
CA SER A 10 -7.89 -29.94 6.40
C SER A 10 -9.24 -29.24 6.36
N PHE A 11 -9.29 -28.04 5.79
CA PHE A 11 -10.53 -27.30 5.59
C PHE A 11 -11.56 -28.08 4.76
N TYR A 12 -11.15 -28.66 3.62
CA TYR A 12 -12.09 -29.44 2.80
C TYR A 12 -12.60 -30.68 3.52
N ARG A 13 -11.74 -31.37 4.27
CA ARG A 13 -12.13 -32.51 5.11
C ARG A 13 -13.15 -32.12 6.18
N GLU A 14 -12.89 -31.04 6.92
CA GLU A 14 -13.75 -30.56 8.01
C GLU A 14 -15.09 -29.99 7.50
N ARG A 15 -15.08 -29.40 6.30
CA ARG A 15 -16.30 -28.98 5.60
C ARG A 15 -17.12 -30.19 5.15
N ALA A 16 -16.49 -31.26 4.67
CA ALA A 16 -17.18 -32.48 4.28
C ALA A 16 -17.85 -33.17 5.48
N SER A 17 -17.23 -33.13 6.66
CA SER A 17 -17.81 -33.63 7.92
C SER A 17 -18.79 -32.65 8.60
N GLN A 18 -19.10 -31.51 7.98
CA GLN A 18 -20.00 -30.49 8.51
C GLN A 18 -19.59 -29.96 9.90
N THR A 19 -18.29 -29.96 10.23
CA THR A 19 -17.80 -29.55 11.55
C THR A 19 -17.96 -28.04 11.77
N TYR A 20 -17.77 -27.24 10.72
CA TYR A 20 -18.06 -25.80 10.71
C TYR A 20 -18.32 -25.27 9.30
N ASN A 21 -19.01 -24.12 9.22
CA ASN A 21 -19.28 -23.43 7.95
C ASN A 21 -18.02 -22.72 7.44
N ALA A 22 -17.80 -22.72 6.11
CA ALA A 22 -16.76 -21.96 5.42
C ALA A 22 -16.69 -20.47 5.86
N PHE A 23 -17.83 -19.87 6.19
CA PHE A 23 -17.89 -18.51 6.70
C PHE A 23 -17.12 -18.32 8.03
N TRP A 24 -17.26 -19.26 8.98
CA TRP A 24 -16.60 -19.16 10.28
C TRP A 24 -15.09 -19.36 10.18
N TYR A 25 -14.63 -20.29 9.33
CA TYR A 25 -13.22 -20.43 9.01
C TYR A 25 -12.64 -19.15 8.39
N PHE A 26 -13.34 -18.58 7.41
CA PHE A 26 -12.96 -17.33 6.78
C PHE A 26 -12.87 -16.17 7.79
N MET A 27 -13.81 -16.09 8.74
CA MET A 27 -13.79 -15.02 9.74
C MET A 27 -12.67 -15.19 10.77
N ALA A 28 -12.43 -16.42 11.23
CA ALA A 28 -11.31 -16.72 12.11
C ALA A 28 -9.96 -16.39 11.44
N SER A 29 -9.77 -16.81 10.18
CA SER A 29 -8.54 -16.49 9.43
C SER A 29 -8.39 -14.99 9.18
N THR A 30 -9.48 -14.27 8.92
CA THR A 30 -9.46 -12.80 8.78
C THR A 30 -8.95 -12.14 10.06
N LEU A 31 -9.52 -12.50 11.20
CA LEU A 31 -9.25 -11.88 12.50
C LEU A 31 -7.87 -12.22 13.03
N ALA A 32 -7.36 -13.41 12.75
CA ALA A 32 -6.03 -13.84 13.17
C ALA A 32 -4.89 -13.04 12.51
N GLU A 33 -5.08 -12.60 11.26
CA GLU A 33 -4.06 -11.86 10.50
C GLU A 33 -3.91 -10.41 10.95
N ILE A 34 -4.98 -9.78 11.45
CA ILE A 34 -4.97 -8.38 11.88
C ILE A 34 -3.90 -8.10 12.95
N PRO A 35 -3.89 -8.78 14.12
CA PRO A 35 -2.88 -8.52 15.15
C PRO A 35 -1.47 -8.81 14.65
N TYR A 36 -1.29 -9.86 13.84
CA TYR A 36 0.01 -10.20 13.28
C TYR A 36 0.55 -9.10 12.34
N CYS A 37 -0.27 -8.60 11.41
CA CYS A 37 0.10 -7.52 10.50
C CYS A 37 0.40 -6.22 11.24
N PHE A 38 -0.39 -5.88 12.25
CA PHE A 38 -0.20 -4.64 13.02
C PHE A 38 1.06 -4.70 13.89
N VAL A 39 1.32 -5.81 14.57
CA VAL A 39 2.52 -5.97 15.40
C VAL A 39 3.78 -6.06 14.55
N SER A 40 3.79 -6.84 13.47
CA SER A 40 4.96 -6.92 12.57
C SER A 40 5.29 -5.56 11.94
N SER A 41 4.27 -4.84 11.48
CA SER A 41 4.45 -3.47 10.96
C SER A 41 4.89 -2.49 12.03
N LEU A 42 4.47 -2.67 13.29
CA LEU A 42 4.92 -1.82 14.41
C LEU A 42 6.41 -1.98 14.64
N ILE A 43 6.89 -3.23 14.68
CA ILE A 43 8.32 -3.53 14.84
C ILE A 43 9.11 -2.91 13.69
N PHE A 44 8.63 -3.07 12.45
CA PHE A 44 9.25 -2.46 11.28
C PHE A 44 9.31 -0.93 11.39
N THR A 45 8.17 -0.27 11.62
CA THR A 45 8.11 1.20 11.71
C THR A 45 8.94 1.73 12.86
N ALA A 46 8.93 1.10 14.03
CA ALA A 46 9.71 1.52 15.19
C ALA A 46 11.22 1.55 14.93
N ILE A 47 11.72 0.71 14.02
CA ILE A 47 13.14 0.69 13.64
C ILE A 47 13.36 1.60 12.42
N PHE A 48 12.65 1.34 11.32
CA PHE A 48 12.88 1.98 10.03
C PHE A 48 12.65 3.49 10.07
N TYR A 49 11.57 3.94 10.71
CA TYR A 49 11.18 5.35 10.72
C TYR A 49 12.27 6.24 11.32
N TYR A 50 12.81 5.86 12.48
CA TYR A 50 13.87 6.60 13.14
C TYR A 50 15.25 6.36 12.51
N PHE A 51 15.49 5.16 11.96
CA PHE A 51 16.75 4.85 11.27
C PHE A 51 16.97 5.73 10.04
N VAL A 52 15.91 6.03 9.29
CA VAL A 52 15.96 6.95 8.14
C VAL A 52 16.08 8.42 8.57
N GLY A 53 15.82 8.72 9.85
CA GLY A 53 15.88 10.08 10.39
C GLY A 53 14.56 10.84 10.32
N PHE A 54 13.43 10.16 10.10
CA PHE A 54 12.12 10.81 10.19
C PHE A 54 11.79 11.19 11.64
N THR A 55 11.08 12.31 11.82
CA THR A 55 10.78 12.89 13.13
C THR A 55 9.29 13.11 13.32
N GLY A 56 8.83 13.06 14.58
CA GLY A 56 7.43 13.29 14.95
C GLY A 56 6.69 12.01 15.35
N PHE A 57 6.19 11.98 16.60
CA PHE A 57 5.49 10.81 17.13
C PHE A 57 4.15 10.56 16.42
N THR A 58 3.34 11.60 16.23
CA THR A 58 2.04 11.50 15.55
C THR A 58 2.21 10.99 14.12
N THR A 59 3.20 11.52 13.41
CA THR A 59 3.59 11.10 12.06
C THR A 59 4.03 9.64 12.05
N ALA A 60 4.85 9.20 13.00
CA ALA A 60 5.24 7.79 13.14
C ALA A 60 4.05 6.84 13.37
N VAL A 61 3.06 7.24 14.19
CA VAL A 61 1.85 6.43 14.45
C VAL A 61 0.99 6.30 13.20
N VAL A 62 0.80 7.38 12.44
CA VAL A 62 0.00 7.33 11.20
C VAL A 62 0.77 6.58 10.09
N PHE A 63 2.09 6.72 10.03
CA PHE A 63 2.95 5.93 9.15
C PHE A 63 2.85 4.43 9.46
N TRP A 64 2.88 4.07 10.74
CA TRP A 64 2.66 2.69 11.19
C TRP A 64 1.29 2.17 10.75
N LEU A 65 0.22 2.95 10.97
CA LEU A 65 -1.13 2.53 10.58
C LEU A 65 -1.24 2.32 9.06
N ALA A 66 -0.69 3.23 8.26
CA ALA A 66 -0.68 3.10 6.80
C ALA A 66 0.14 1.87 6.35
N SER A 67 1.29 1.63 6.99
CA SER A 67 2.14 0.47 6.74
C SER A 67 1.43 -0.84 7.10
N ALA A 68 0.74 -0.89 8.25
CA ALA A 68 -0.04 -2.03 8.70
C ALA A 68 -1.19 -2.35 7.74
N LEU A 69 -1.90 -1.32 7.25
CA LEU A 69 -2.96 -1.50 6.25
C LEU A 69 -2.41 -1.96 4.90
N LEU A 70 -1.25 -1.45 4.47
CA LEU A 70 -0.55 -1.91 3.26
C LEU A 70 -0.21 -3.40 3.35
N VAL A 71 0.41 -3.82 4.45
CA VAL A 71 0.75 -5.24 4.71
C VAL A 71 -0.51 -6.09 4.74
N LEU A 72 -1.55 -5.66 5.47
CA LEU A 72 -2.81 -6.38 5.57
C LEU A 72 -3.48 -6.56 4.20
N MET A 73 -3.44 -5.52 3.36
CA MET A 73 -3.96 -5.58 2.00
C MET A 73 -3.23 -6.61 1.14
N PHE A 74 -1.90 -6.68 1.20
CA PHE A 74 -1.12 -7.69 0.50
C PHE A 74 -1.38 -9.11 1.02
N VAL A 75 -1.50 -9.27 2.35
CA VAL A 75 -1.82 -10.58 2.97
C VAL A 75 -3.17 -11.07 2.47
N TYR A 76 -4.20 -10.23 2.48
CA TYR A 76 -5.54 -10.61 2.01
C TYR A 76 -5.61 -10.84 0.50
N LEU A 77 -4.86 -10.07 -0.30
CA LEU A 77 -4.73 -10.36 -1.74
C LEU A 77 -4.08 -11.73 -1.97
N GLY A 78 -3.02 -12.06 -1.21
CA GLY A 78 -2.38 -13.37 -1.26
C GLY A 78 -3.32 -14.50 -0.84
N GLN A 79 -4.15 -14.30 0.18
CA GLN A 79 -5.17 -15.27 0.59
C GLN A 79 -6.26 -15.45 -0.49
N PHE A 80 -6.67 -14.38 -1.16
CA PHE A 80 -7.56 -14.48 -2.32
C PHE A 80 -6.98 -15.39 -3.42
N PHE A 81 -5.72 -15.18 -3.81
CA PHE A 81 -5.07 -16.04 -4.81
C PHE A 81 -4.93 -17.49 -4.33
N ALA A 82 -4.61 -17.72 -3.05
CA ALA A 82 -4.54 -19.07 -2.48
C ALA A 82 -5.88 -19.81 -2.54
N TYR A 83 -7.00 -19.11 -2.35
CA TYR A 83 -8.34 -19.69 -2.48
C TYR A 83 -8.79 -19.86 -3.94
N ALA A 84 -8.42 -18.94 -4.81
CA ALA A 84 -8.82 -18.95 -6.21
C ALA A 84 -8.06 -20.00 -7.05
N MET A 85 -6.78 -20.23 -6.75
CA MET A 85 -5.89 -21.03 -7.62
C MET A 85 -5.77 -22.49 -7.17
N PRO A 86 -5.56 -23.42 -8.12
CA PRO A 86 -5.54 -24.85 -7.84
C PRO A 86 -4.28 -25.33 -7.11
N SER A 87 -3.12 -24.72 -7.37
CA SER A 87 -1.86 -25.02 -6.67
C SER A 87 -1.20 -23.76 -6.12
N GLU A 88 -0.29 -23.96 -5.17
CA GLU A 88 0.51 -22.87 -4.62
C GLU A 88 1.40 -22.23 -5.69
N GLU A 89 2.01 -23.01 -6.59
CA GLU A 89 2.89 -22.43 -7.62
C GLU A 89 2.08 -21.51 -8.56
N VAL A 90 0.87 -21.93 -8.95
CA VAL A 90 -0.01 -21.10 -9.81
C VAL A 90 -0.43 -19.83 -9.07
N ALA A 91 -0.77 -19.91 -7.79
CA ALA A 91 -1.09 -18.75 -6.96
C ALA A 91 0.06 -17.75 -6.89
N GLN A 92 1.29 -18.24 -6.71
CA GLN A 92 2.48 -17.41 -6.65
C GLN A 92 2.77 -16.73 -8.00
N ILE A 93 2.72 -17.46 -9.12
CA ILE A 93 2.98 -16.90 -10.45
C ILE A 93 1.97 -15.80 -10.79
N VAL A 94 0.67 -16.07 -10.56
CA VAL A 94 -0.38 -15.07 -10.82
C VAL A 94 -0.24 -13.88 -9.88
N GLY A 95 0.08 -14.13 -8.60
CA GLY A 95 0.33 -13.08 -7.62
C GLY A 95 1.49 -12.17 -8.02
N ILE A 96 2.61 -12.73 -8.51
CA ILE A 96 3.75 -11.95 -9.00
C ILE A 96 3.34 -11.12 -10.21
N LEU A 97 2.69 -11.73 -11.21
CA LEU A 97 2.24 -11.02 -12.41
C LEU A 97 1.30 -9.85 -12.07
N PHE A 98 0.31 -10.09 -11.20
CA PHE A 98 -0.61 -9.07 -10.73
C PHE A 98 0.14 -7.93 -10.04
N ASN A 99 1.04 -8.25 -9.11
CA ASN A 99 1.81 -7.25 -8.39
C ASN A 99 2.71 -6.44 -9.33
N SER A 100 3.40 -7.08 -10.27
CA SER A 100 4.28 -6.41 -11.23
C SER A 100 3.52 -5.41 -12.10
N ILE A 101 2.34 -5.79 -12.60
CA ILE A 101 1.50 -4.90 -13.42
C ILE A 101 1.11 -3.67 -12.61
N PHE A 102 0.51 -3.86 -11.42
CA PHE A 102 0.02 -2.73 -10.63
C PHE A 102 1.14 -1.88 -10.01
N MET A 103 2.29 -2.46 -9.68
CA MET A 103 3.47 -1.70 -9.24
C MET A 103 4.01 -0.79 -10.34
N MET A 104 3.96 -1.20 -11.61
CA MET A 104 4.37 -0.34 -12.73
C MET A 104 3.48 0.90 -12.86
N PHE A 105 2.19 0.78 -12.54
CA PHE A 105 1.22 1.87 -12.63
C PHE A 105 0.96 2.56 -11.27
N ILE A 106 1.91 2.49 -10.33
CA ILE A 106 1.75 3.16 -9.04
C ILE A 106 1.98 4.68 -9.12
N GLY A 107 2.63 5.15 -10.19
CA GLY A 107 2.92 6.57 -10.43
C GLY A 107 4.26 7.06 -9.89
N PHE A 108 5.19 6.15 -9.55
CA PHE A 108 6.57 6.48 -9.21
C PHE A 108 7.51 6.36 -10.43
N SER A 109 7.52 5.19 -11.09
CA SER A 109 8.28 4.96 -12.32
C SER A 109 7.45 4.12 -13.30
N PRO A 110 6.83 4.73 -14.33
CA PRO A 110 6.85 6.16 -14.68
C PRO A 110 6.10 7.05 -13.66
N PRO A 111 6.47 8.35 -13.55
CA PRO A 111 5.72 9.32 -12.76
C PRO A 111 4.27 9.46 -13.25
N ALA A 112 3.35 9.83 -12.36
CA ALA A 112 1.93 9.91 -12.66
C ALA A 112 1.61 10.79 -13.89
N TYR A 113 2.33 11.90 -14.10
CA TYR A 113 2.12 12.80 -15.25
C TYR A 113 2.58 12.20 -16.60
N ALA A 114 3.48 11.22 -16.57
CA ALA A 114 4.06 10.61 -17.77
C ALA A 114 3.29 9.37 -18.24
N ILE A 115 2.24 8.96 -17.52
CA ILE A 115 1.41 7.82 -17.90
C ILE A 115 0.56 8.19 -19.13
N PRO A 116 0.64 7.46 -20.25
CA PRO A 116 -0.15 7.77 -21.45
C PRO A 116 -1.65 7.71 -21.16
N SER A 117 -2.43 8.58 -21.81
CA SER A 117 -3.88 8.73 -21.58
C SER A 117 -4.68 7.43 -21.72
N GLY A 118 -4.25 6.52 -22.59
CA GLY A 118 -4.89 5.20 -22.75
C GLY A 118 -4.73 4.25 -21.56
N TYR A 119 -3.74 4.47 -20.68
CA TYR A 119 -3.45 3.64 -19.51
C TYR A 119 -3.77 4.32 -18.18
N THR A 120 -4.31 5.54 -18.19
CA THR A 120 -4.66 6.28 -16.96
C THR A 120 -5.65 5.50 -16.09
N TRP A 121 -6.55 4.72 -16.69
CA TRP A 121 -7.49 3.88 -15.94
C TRP A 121 -6.80 2.81 -15.07
N LEU A 122 -5.64 2.28 -15.49
CA LEU A 122 -4.85 1.34 -14.67
C LEU A 122 -4.24 2.02 -13.46
N TYR A 123 -3.80 3.27 -13.63
CA TYR A 123 -3.32 4.10 -12.52
C TYR A 123 -4.44 4.44 -11.52
N ASP A 124 -5.66 4.63 -11.99
CA ASP A 124 -6.81 4.94 -11.12
C ASP A 124 -7.29 3.74 -10.31
N ILE A 125 -7.28 2.54 -10.91
CA ILE A 125 -7.70 1.30 -10.26
C ILE A 125 -6.59 0.69 -9.38
N CYS A 126 -5.33 1.13 -9.55
CA CYS A 126 -4.19 0.54 -8.86
C CYS A 126 -4.37 0.57 -7.32
N PRO A 127 -4.52 -0.60 -6.67
CA PRO A 127 -4.85 -0.64 -5.26
C PRO A 127 -3.68 -0.21 -4.37
N PHE A 128 -2.45 -0.46 -4.82
CA PHE A 128 -1.23 -0.16 -4.08
C PHE A 128 -0.88 1.31 -4.05
N LYS A 129 -1.43 2.10 -5.00
CA LYS A 129 -1.22 3.53 -5.09
C LYS A 129 -1.60 4.26 -3.82
N PHE A 130 -2.80 4.00 -3.30
CA PHE A 130 -3.36 4.77 -2.18
C PHE A 130 -2.55 4.65 -0.88
N PRO A 131 -2.21 3.45 -0.37
CA PRO A 131 -1.40 3.34 0.85
C PRO A 131 0.03 3.88 0.67
N ILE A 132 0.64 3.71 -0.51
CA ILE A 132 1.98 4.25 -0.78
C ILE A 132 1.94 5.78 -0.89
N ALA A 133 0.89 6.34 -1.50
CA ALA A 133 0.63 7.77 -1.52
C ALA A 133 0.54 8.35 -0.11
N ILE A 134 -0.12 7.65 0.83
CA ILE A 134 -0.20 8.06 2.24
C ILE A 134 1.20 8.09 2.86
N LEU A 135 1.98 7.02 2.73
CA LEU A 135 3.31 6.93 3.33
C LEU A 135 4.24 8.04 2.83
N ILE A 136 4.21 8.32 1.52
CA ILE A 136 5.04 9.36 0.89
C ILE A 136 4.55 10.76 1.30
N ALA A 137 3.25 11.05 1.12
CA ALA A 137 2.71 12.38 1.38
C ALA A 137 2.82 12.79 2.86
N LEU A 138 2.78 11.81 3.76
CA LEU A 138 2.88 12.03 5.20
C LEU A 138 4.27 12.46 5.65
N VAL A 139 5.32 12.04 4.94
CA VAL A 139 6.71 12.37 5.28
C VAL A 139 7.24 13.54 4.45
N PHE A 140 6.92 13.55 3.15
CA PHE A 140 7.56 14.45 2.18
C PHE A 140 6.67 15.61 1.74
N ALA A 141 5.36 15.56 1.97
CA ALA A 141 4.45 16.64 1.59
C ALA A 141 3.95 17.47 2.79
N ASP A 142 4.50 17.23 3.99
CA ASP A 142 4.22 18.04 5.18
C ASP A 142 5.10 19.29 5.21
N CYS A 143 4.45 20.46 5.20
CA CYS A 143 5.08 21.77 5.26
C CYS A 143 4.04 22.84 5.62
N ASP A 144 4.19 23.46 6.79
CA ASP A 144 3.25 24.47 7.32
C ASP A 144 3.30 25.78 6.53
N GLU A 145 4.51 26.29 6.29
CA GLU A 145 4.79 27.47 5.48
C GLU A 145 5.82 27.13 4.40
N MET A 146 5.45 27.34 3.14
CA MET A 146 6.36 27.05 2.02
C MET A 146 7.48 28.11 1.96
N PRO A 147 8.73 27.69 1.79
CA PRO A 147 9.83 28.62 1.64
C PRO A 147 9.71 29.38 0.32
N THR A 148 10.16 30.63 0.30
CA THR A 148 10.11 31.47 -0.89
C THR A 148 11.48 31.55 -1.54
N TRP A 149 11.54 31.33 -2.86
CA TRP A 149 12.76 31.51 -3.63
C TRP A 149 13.08 33.00 -3.79
N ASN A 150 14.26 33.43 -3.34
CA ASN A 150 14.74 34.79 -3.57
C ASN A 150 15.76 34.78 -4.73
N GLU A 151 15.37 35.40 -5.85
CA GLU A 151 16.19 35.50 -7.06
C GLU A 151 17.51 36.27 -6.85
N THR A 152 17.56 37.17 -5.85
CA THR A 152 18.73 38.03 -5.60
C THR A 152 19.81 37.28 -4.81
N THR A 153 19.41 36.48 -3.84
CA THR A 153 20.33 35.69 -2.99
C THR A 153 20.56 34.28 -3.52
N GLN A 154 19.81 33.86 -4.55
CA GLN A 154 19.84 32.52 -5.13
C GLN A 154 19.65 31.43 -4.06
N ALA A 155 18.78 31.70 -3.08
CA ALA A 155 18.51 30.83 -1.95
C ALA A 155 17.04 30.89 -1.53
N TYR A 156 16.58 29.81 -0.90
CA TYR A 156 15.27 29.76 -0.26
C TYR A 156 15.30 30.48 1.08
N GLU A 157 14.36 31.41 1.28
CA GLU A 157 14.12 32.07 2.55
C GLU A 157 12.96 31.40 3.30
N ASN A 158 12.99 31.46 4.65
CA ASN A 158 12.00 30.84 5.53
C ASN A 158 11.91 29.30 5.43
N VAL A 159 13.05 28.62 5.26
CA VAL A 159 13.11 27.15 5.24
C VAL A 159 12.89 26.59 6.65
N ASN A 160 11.77 25.89 6.83
CA ASN A 160 11.46 25.17 8.06
C ASN A 160 12.21 23.83 8.16
N SER A 161 12.29 23.26 9.37
CA SER A 161 12.97 21.99 9.63
C SER A 161 12.26 20.75 9.08
N GLN A 162 10.99 20.88 8.65
CA GLN A 162 10.22 19.80 8.03
C GLN A 162 10.83 19.40 6.69
N LEU A 163 10.91 18.09 6.40
CA LEU A 163 11.52 17.60 5.16
C LEU A 163 10.81 18.13 3.91
N GLY A 164 9.48 18.28 3.92
CA GLY A 164 8.74 18.79 2.77
C GLY A 164 9.07 20.25 2.43
N CYS A 165 9.51 21.05 3.41
CA CYS A 165 9.91 22.45 3.21
C CYS A 165 11.37 22.61 2.74
N GLN A 166 12.16 21.54 2.68
CA GLN A 166 13.55 21.64 2.25
C GLN A 166 13.63 21.70 0.72
N SER A 167 14.62 22.43 0.21
CA SER A 167 14.94 22.42 -1.23
C SER A 167 15.50 21.06 -1.63
N MET A 168 15.13 20.57 -2.80
CA MET A 168 15.66 19.31 -3.31
C MET A 168 17.15 19.47 -3.67
N ALA A 169 18.02 18.70 -3.03
CA ALA A 169 19.42 18.61 -3.45
C ALA A 169 19.52 17.85 -4.78
N ASP A 170 20.35 18.35 -5.70
CA ASP A 170 20.61 17.74 -7.01
C ASP A 170 19.35 17.48 -7.87
N SER A 171 18.39 18.42 -7.87
CA SER A 171 17.23 18.37 -8.76
C SER A 171 17.67 18.34 -10.24
N PRO A 172 17.01 17.59 -11.12
CA PRO A 172 17.32 17.59 -12.55
C PRO A 172 17.27 19.01 -13.13
N GLU A 173 18.26 19.37 -13.95
CA GLU A 173 18.39 20.69 -14.62
C GLU A 173 17.10 21.14 -15.34
N THR A 174 16.25 20.20 -15.74
CA THR A 174 14.97 20.47 -16.43
C THR A 174 13.85 21.01 -15.54
N VAL A 175 13.98 20.95 -14.21
CA VAL A 175 12.89 21.25 -13.25
C VAL A 175 13.11 22.57 -12.49
N GLY A 176 14.34 23.08 -12.45
CA GLY A 176 14.66 24.35 -11.76
C GLY A 176 14.57 24.24 -10.23
N HIS A 177 14.35 25.37 -9.55
CA HIS A 177 14.25 25.44 -8.10
C HIS A 177 12.90 24.92 -7.62
N ILE A 178 12.90 23.79 -6.91
CA ILE A 178 11.69 23.15 -6.36
C ILE A 178 11.90 22.66 -4.93
N THR A 179 10.83 22.68 -4.14
CA THR A 179 10.80 22.07 -2.81
C THR A 179 10.46 20.58 -2.90
N ILE A 180 10.79 19.81 -1.86
CA ILE A 180 10.46 18.37 -1.80
C ILE A 180 8.94 18.14 -1.84
N LYS A 181 8.16 19.03 -1.20
CA LYS A 181 6.69 18.99 -1.26
C LYS A 181 6.18 19.18 -2.67
N GLU A 182 6.59 20.24 -3.36
CA GLU A 182 6.16 20.52 -4.74
C GLU A 182 6.53 19.38 -5.67
N TYR A 183 7.76 18.86 -5.56
CA TYR A 183 8.16 17.70 -6.34
C TYR A 183 7.25 16.48 -6.11
N THR A 184 6.93 16.21 -4.84
CA THR A 184 6.09 15.08 -4.45
C THR A 184 4.65 15.22 -4.94
N GLU A 185 4.09 16.42 -4.86
CA GLU A 185 2.70 16.68 -5.26
C GLU A 185 2.54 16.81 -6.78
N ASP A 186 3.48 17.45 -7.49
CA ASP A 186 3.35 17.75 -8.91
C ASP A 186 3.86 16.61 -9.81
N TYR A 187 4.96 15.94 -9.44
CA TYR A 187 5.52 14.85 -10.25
C TYR A 187 4.90 13.49 -9.92
N PHE A 188 4.74 13.18 -8.63
CA PHE A 188 4.18 11.88 -8.20
C PHE A 188 2.67 11.93 -7.95
N GLY A 189 2.06 13.13 -7.86
CA GLY A 189 0.63 13.27 -7.60
C GLY A 189 0.22 12.94 -6.15
N MET A 190 1.17 12.83 -5.23
CA MET A 190 0.95 12.34 -3.86
C MET A 190 0.65 13.50 -2.91
N LYS A 191 -0.59 13.98 -2.92
CA LYS A 191 -0.99 15.21 -2.20
C LYS A 191 -1.28 14.98 -0.72
N HIS A 192 -0.80 15.89 0.14
CA HIS A 192 -0.96 15.77 1.59
C HIS A 192 -2.43 15.84 2.03
N HIS A 193 -3.23 16.73 1.44
CA HIS A 193 -4.65 16.87 1.78
C HIS A 193 -5.50 15.63 1.47
N GLN A 194 -4.99 14.70 0.65
CA GLN A 194 -5.72 13.50 0.21
C GLN A 194 -5.48 12.30 1.12
N ILE A 195 -4.65 12.42 2.15
CA ILE A 195 -4.29 11.31 3.06
C ILE A 195 -5.55 10.64 3.65
N ALA A 196 -6.50 11.40 4.19
CA ALA A 196 -7.71 10.84 4.78
C ALA A 196 -8.58 10.08 3.76
N ARG A 197 -8.71 10.62 2.54
CA ARG A 197 -9.43 9.97 1.44
C ARG A 197 -8.73 8.66 1.04
N ASN A 198 -7.41 8.68 0.93
CA ASN A 198 -6.63 7.52 0.56
C ASN A 198 -6.71 6.41 1.62
N PHE A 199 -6.78 6.75 2.91
CA PHE A 199 -7.08 5.79 3.99
C PHE A 199 -8.43 5.11 3.77
N GLY A 200 -9.47 5.89 3.52
CA GLY A 200 -10.82 5.36 3.25
C GLY A 200 -10.85 4.43 2.03
N ILE A 201 -10.18 4.81 0.94
CA ILE A 201 -10.08 3.98 -0.26
C ILE A 201 -9.32 2.68 0.04
N THR A 202 -8.20 2.75 0.77
CA THR A 202 -7.40 1.57 1.16
C THR A 202 -8.24 0.57 1.95
N ILE A 203 -9.01 1.05 2.94
CA ILE A 203 -9.92 0.20 3.72
C ILE A 203 -11.01 -0.41 2.81
N GLY A 204 -11.57 0.37 1.90
CA GLY A 204 -12.54 -0.13 0.92
C GLY A 204 -11.99 -1.26 0.05
N ILE A 205 -10.74 -1.14 -0.40
CA ILE A 205 -10.05 -2.17 -1.21
C ILE A 205 -9.77 -3.42 -0.37
N ILE A 206 -9.34 -3.27 0.88
CA ILE A 206 -9.15 -4.39 1.82
C ILE A 206 -10.45 -5.18 1.96
N VAL A 207 -11.58 -4.48 2.17
CA VAL A 207 -12.91 -5.12 2.26
C VAL A 207 -13.27 -5.82 0.95
N LEU A 208 -13.01 -5.21 -0.19
CA LEU A 208 -13.26 -5.79 -1.51
C LEU A 208 -12.45 -7.08 -1.75
N PHE A 209 -11.16 -7.11 -1.36
CA PHE A 209 -10.35 -8.34 -1.41
C PHE A 209 -10.90 -9.43 -0.48
N ARG A 210 -11.43 -9.07 0.69
CA ARG A 210 -12.13 -10.05 1.55
C ARG A 210 -13.40 -10.59 0.89
N ILE A 211 -14.19 -9.75 0.23
CA ILE A 211 -15.38 -10.18 -0.50
C ILE A 211 -14.99 -11.17 -1.61
N TRP A 212 -13.95 -10.87 -2.39
CA TRP A 212 -13.46 -11.79 -3.41
C TRP A 212 -12.93 -13.10 -2.83
N ALA A 213 -12.20 -13.04 -1.71
CA ALA A 213 -11.68 -14.22 -1.03
C ALA A 213 -12.79 -15.13 -0.49
N VAL A 214 -13.86 -14.59 0.12
CA VAL A 214 -14.98 -15.41 0.61
C VAL A 214 -15.80 -16.01 -0.54
N LEU A 215 -15.96 -15.29 -1.65
CA LEU A 215 -16.61 -15.81 -2.85
C LEU A 215 -15.78 -16.96 -3.46
N ALA A 216 -14.47 -16.79 -3.56
CA ALA A 216 -13.55 -17.84 -4.02
C ALA A 216 -13.68 -19.09 -3.12
N LEU A 217 -13.58 -18.95 -1.80
CA LEU A 217 -13.70 -20.06 -0.85
C LEU A 217 -15.07 -20.77 -0.91
N ARG A 218 -16.14 -20.03 -1.23
CA ARG A 218 -17.50 -20.56 -1.28
C ARG A 218 -17.77 -21.35 -2.56
N PHE A 219 -17.36 -20.82 -3.71
CA PHE A 219 -17.73 -21.32 -5.03
C PHE A 219 -16.66 -22.16 -5.72
N ILE A 220 -15.39 -22.02 -5.33
CA ILE A 220 -14.29 -22.77 -5.93
C ILE A 220 -13.94 -23.96 -5.03
N ASN A 221 -13.93 -25.16 -5.61
CA ASN A 221 -13.49 -26.37 -4.93
C ASN A 221 -12.44 -27.07 -5.81
N HIS A 222 -11.25 -27.25 -5.25
CA HIS A 222 -10.10 -27.87 -5.93
C HIS A 222 -9.90 -29.35 -5.58
N GLN A 223 -10.83 -29.98 -4.85
CA GLN A 223 -10.79 -31.43 -4.65
C GLN A 223 -10.97 -32.14 -5.99
N LYS A 224 -10.01 -32.97 -6.39
CA LYS A 224 -10.18 -33.93 -7.49
C LYS A 224 -11.35 -34.85 -7.13
N LYS A 225 -12.39 -34.87 -7.97
CA LYS A 225 -13.37 -35.96 -7.98
C LYS A 225 -12.72 -37.23 -8.50
#